data_AF-A0A9X2BXH7-F1
#
_entry.id   AF-A0A9X2BXH7-F1
#
_cell.length_a   1.000
_cell.length_b   1.000
_cell.length_c   1.000
_cell.angle_alpha   90.00
_cell.angle_beta   90.00
_cell.angle_gamma   90.00
#
_symmetry.space_group_name_H-M   'P 1'
#
loop_
_entity.id
_entity.type
_entity.pdbx_description
1 polymer ?
#
loop_
_entity_poly.entity_id
_entity_poly.type
_entity_poly.pdbx_seq_one_letter_code
_entity_poly.pdbx_strand_id
1 'polypeptide(L)'
;MKLKPSLVRQRDVAIVALLIACGLSPGLAAVRSPCTVRPAGGGVASQHADALSVSLDAASPIALANWDAGRWQRHRVWIALEASNNGDAATQVLPQMVVDARADGGAAAVLSGVPMAVAPHARATQRLAIYVADDAKTLGVRMLVSTPAQPVGVTFALECSDSRFDIGEFAPAVAPALDEAVKTWFNNFADPLPDANAAVEAVRVLASGAQDAGDVVWTMRGLMQTVRDDHGFAFAPGEAVPARRTLATRAPEFEWRADGTAIVRLHAVETTADAGALAWAARLHDGISDLAARHPRAWIIDLRDHDGDSPWASLAGLSTLLDGPAVGAYVGRHERQDWIVDRGVARIAGEPALIDLQSPPEPSFRGPVAVLIGPNTRNAGEDVTVAFRGRARTRLFGAPTAGFPILGVRVHRLSDGTTLGVLETRDADRVGVVQRQPIEPDTVLKDAALLEATPSAALEWVLDEHSGGSSVR
;
A
#
# COMPACT_ATOMS: atom_id res chain seq x y z
N MET A 1 -50.72 -52.53 -31.92
CA MET A 1 -49.47 -52.31 -32.65
C MET A 1 -48.42 -51.86 -31.63
N LYS A 2 -47.52 -52.78 -31.25
CA LYS A 2 -46.43 -52.58 -30.29
C LYS A 2 -45.22 -52.01 -31.04
N LEU A 3 -44.42 -51.15 -30.38
CA LEU A 3 -42.94 -51.02 -30.44
C LEU A 3 -42.56 -49.76 -29.64
N LYS A 4 -42.20 -49.89 -28.36
CA LYS A 4 -40.83 -49.96 -27.79
C LYS A 4 -39.91 -48.76 -28.11
N PRO A 5 -39.37 -48.07 -27.09
CA PRO A 5 -38.23 -47.17 -27.25
C PRO A 5 -36.93 -47.99 -27.29
N SER A 6 -36.07 -47.69 -28.26
CA SER A 6 -34.76 -48.31 -28.39
C SER A 6 -33.68 -47.45 -27.73
N LEU A 7 -32.94 -48.06 -26.82
CA LEU A 7 -31.65 -47.58 -26.33
C LEU A 7 -30.67 -47.42 -27.49
N VAL A 8 -29.97 -46.27 -27.55
CA VAL A 8 -28.67 -46.18 -28.23
C VAL A 8 -27.69 -45.42 -27.34
N ARG A 9 -26.85 -46.23 -26.70
CA ARG A 9 -25.43 -46.08 -26.36
C ARG A 9 -24.85 -44.66 -26.25
N GLN A 10 -24.43 -44.33 -25.02
CA GLN A 10 -23.24 -43.55 -24.74
C GLN A 10 -22.09 -43.98 -25.67
N ARG A 11 -21.59 -43.03 -26.45
CA ARG A 11 -20.27 -43.09 -27.08
C ARG A 11 -19.49 -41.90 -26.58
N ASP A 12 -18.30 -42.22 -26.09
CA ASP A 12 -17.27 -41.32 -25.62
C ASP A 12 -17.06 -40.15 -26.59
N VAL A 13 -17.30 -38.93 -26.12
CA VAL A 13 -16.79 -37.72 -26.77
C VAL A 13 -15.56 -37.32 -25.98
N ALA A 14 -14.40 -37.77 -26.46
CA ALA A 14 -13.13 -37.15 -26.14
C ALA A 14 -13.17 -35.71 -26.63
N ILE A 15 -13.28 -34.76 -25.69
CA ILE A 15 -13.04 -33.34 -25.98
C ILE A 15 -11.52 -33.20 -26.17
N VAL A 16 -11.12 -33.18 -27.44
CA VAL A 16 -9.80 -32.74 -27.86
C VAL A 16 -9.68 -31.27 -27.48
N ALA A 17 -8.91 -30.98 -26.44
CA ALA A 17 -8.46 -29.64 -26.11
C ALA A 17 -7.53 -29.16 -27.24
N LEU A 18 -8.11 -28.41 -28.19
CA LEU A 18 -7.33 -27.70 -29.18
C LEU A 18 -6.66 -26.52 -28.47
N LEU A 19 -5.38 -26.70 -28.12
CA LEU A 19 -4.46 -25.64 -27.75
C LEU A 19 -4.37 -24.65 -28.92
N ILE A 20 -5.22 -23.62 -28.90
CA ILE A 20 -4.95 -22.40 -29.65
C ILE A 20 -3.86 -21.68 -28.86
N ALA A 21 -2.62 -21.99 -29.21
CA ALA A 21 -1.50 -21.10 -28.96
C ALA A 21 -1.76 -19.80 -29.74
N CYS A 22 -2.50 -18.87 -29.11
CA CYS A 22 -2.41 -17.47 -29.50
C CYS A 22 -0.99 -17.03 -29.16
N GLY A 23 -0.17 -16.90 -30.20
CA GLY A 23 1.17 -16.37 -30.11
C GLY A 23 1.12 -14.96 -29.53
N LEU A 24 1.41 -14.87 -28.23
CA LEU A 24 2.12 -13.72 -27.71
C LEU A 24 3.44 -13.68 -28.47
N SER A 25 3.63 -12.67 -29.31
CA SER A 25 4.98 -12.35 -29.78
C SER A 25 5.79 -12.09 -28.51
N PRO A 26 6.84 -12.87 -28.19
CA PRO A 26 7.82 -12.37 -27.26
C PRO A 26 8.39 -11.13 -27.96
N GLY A 27 8.18 -9.95 -27.38
CA GLY A 27 8.98 -8.80 -27.78
C GLY A 27 10.42 -9.27 -27.74
N LEU A 28 11.14 -9.19 -28.87
CA LEU A 28 12.54 -9.56 -28.95
C LEU A 28 13.26 -8.79 -27.85
N ALA A 29 13.56 -9.46 -26.74
CA ALA A 29 14.45 -8.91 -25.74
C ALA A 29 15.75 -8.62 -26.48
N ALA A 30 16.17 -7.35 -26.49
CA ALA A 30 17.47 -7.00 -26.99
C ALA A 30 18.49 -7.94 -26.33
N VAL A 31 19.34 -8.59 -27.13
CA VAL A 31 20.40 -9.43 -26.59
C VAL A 31 21.29 -8.52 -25.77
N ARG A 32 21.35 -8.73 -24.46
CA ARG A 32 22.15 -7.92 -23.54
C ARG A 32 23.49 -8.58 -23.31
N SER A 33 24.53 -7.77 -23.26
CA SER A 33 25.88 -8.23 -22.97
C SER A 33 26.09 -8.29 -21.45
N PRO A 34 26.73 -9.35 -20.93
CA PRO A 34 27.13 -9.38 -19.53
C PRO A 34 28.11 -8.24 -19.24
N CYS A 35 27.93 -7.55 -18.12
CA CYS A 35 28.86 -6.49 -17.71
C CYS A 35 30.23 -7.09 -17.37
N THR A 36 31.31 -6.39 -17.72
CA THR A 36 32.62 -6.67 -17.12
C THR A 36 32.61 -6.13 -15.69
N VAL A 37 32.58 -7.02 -14.71
CA VAL A 37 32.52 -6.66 -13.28
C VAL A 37 33.92 -6.40 -12.73
N ARG A 38 34.06 -5.30 -11.99
CA ARG A 38 35.25 -4.98 -11.20
C ARG A 38 34.81 -4.51 -9.83
N PRO A 39 35.16 -5.22 -8.74
CA PRO A 39 34.90 -4.74 -7.38
C PRO A 39 35.45 -3.33 -7.19
N ALA A 40 34.72 -2.47 -6.48
CA ALA A 40 35.15 -1.11 -6.22
C ALA A 40 36.47 -1.10 -5.42
N GLY A 41 37.46 -0.35 -5.91
CA GLY A 41 38.67 -0.04 -5.14
C GLY A 41 38.44 1.11 -4.16
N GLY A 42 39.18 1.14 -3.04
CA GLY A 42 39.12 2.24 -2.06
C GLY A 42 38.37 1.90 -0.76
N GLY A 43 37.70 2.90 -0.17
CA GLY A 43 37.22 2.86 1.22
C GLY A 43 35.89 2.18 1.50
N VAL A 44 35.12 1.79 0.48
CA VAL A 44 33.82 1.08 0.65
C VAL A 44 33.81 -0.17 -0.23
N ALA A 45 34.29 -1.27 0.34
CA ALA A 45 34.43 -2.54 -0.36
C ALA A 45 33.14 -3.37 -0.32
N SER A 46 33.01 -4.27 -1.30
CA SER A 46 32.02 -5.36 -1.26
C SER A 46 32.26 -6.27 -0.06
N GLN A 47 31.20 -6.89 0.47
CA GLN A 47 31.30 -7.91 1.52
C GLN A 47 32.13 -9.12 1.05
N HIS A 48 31.89 -9.59 -0.17
CA HIS A 48 32.66 -10.66 -0.80
C HIS A 48 33.56 -10.14 -1.92
N ALA A 49 34.70 -10.80 -2.11
CA ALA A 49 35.74 -10.39 -3.06
C ALA A 49 35.30 -10.51 -4.53
N ASP A 50 34.37 -11.42 -4.84
CA ASP A 50 33.78 -11.53 -6.18
C ASP A 50 32.84 -10.37 -6.52
N ALA A 51 32.35 -9.66 -5.50
CA ALA A 51 31.29 -8.67 -5.59
C ALA A 51 30.04 -9.18 -6.34
N LEU A 52 29.80 -10.49 -6.35
CA LEU A 52 28.65 -11.12 -7.03
C LEU A 52 27.76 -11.89 -6.07
N SER A 53 28.10 -11.89 -4.79
CA SER A 53 27.29 -12.43 -3.72
C SER A 53 27.36 -11.58 -2.46
N VAL A 54 26.32 -11.67 -1.63
CA VAL A 54 26.28 -11.19 -0.25
C VAL A 54 25.53 -12.19 0.63
N SER A 55 25.81 -12.16 1.93
CA SER A 55 25.12 -12.94 2.95
C SER A 55 24.59 -12.01 4.04
N LEU A 56 23.35 -12.22 4.43
CA LEU A 56 22.65 -11.47 5.47
C LEU A 56 22.26 -12.42 6.61
N ASP A 57 22.42 -11.98 7.85
CA ASP A 57 21.94 -12.67 9.04
C ASP A 57 21.65 -11.66 10.16
N ALA A 58 21.26 -12.14 11.33
CA ALA A 58 20.98 -11.26 12.48
C ALA A 58 22.19 -10.44 12.94
N ALA A 59 23.43 -10.90 12.72
CA ALA A 59 24.65 -10.18 13.09
C ALA A 59 25.08 -9.19 11.99
N SER A 60 24.76 -9.48 10.73
CA SER A 60 25.03 -8.66 9.55
C SER A 60 23.72 -8.40 8.78
N PRO A 61 22.82 -7.54 9.30
CA PRO A 61 21.51 -7.31 8.69
C PRO A 61 21.56 -6.43 7.43
N ILE A 62 22.75 -5.92 7.11
CA ILE A 62 23.01 -5.10 5.93
C ILE A 62 24.27 -5.64 5.26
N ALA A 63 24.22 -5.83 3.95
CA ALA A 63 25.36 -6.25 3.15
C ALA A 63 25.42 -5.46 1.84
N LEU A 64 26.61 -5.33 1.26
CA LEU A 64 26.85 -4.53 0.05
C LEU A 64 27.72 -5.31 -0.94
N ALA A 65 27.28 -5.37 -2.20
CA ALA A 65 28.13 -5.61 -3.35
C ALA A 65 28.37 -4.27 -4.06
N ASN A 66 29.62 -3.87 -4.27
CA ASN A 66 30.02 -2.57 -4.81
C ASN A 66 31.03 -2.73 -5.95
N TRP A 67 30.83 -1.98 -7.03
CA TRP A 67 31.59 -2.11 -8.27
C TRP A 67 32.12 -0.75 -8.73
N ASP A 68 33.27 -0.77 -9.41
CA ASP A 68 33.76 0.38 -10.17
C ASP A 68 32.80 0.66 -11.34
N ALA A 69 32.24 1.88 -11.36
CA ALA A 69 31.26 2.27 -12.36
C ALA A 69 31.89 2.84 -13.63
N GLY A 70 33.22 3.06 -13.68
CA GLY A 70 33.88 3.83 -14.73
C GLY A 70 33.67 3.26 -16.14
N ARG A 71 33.54 1.93 -16.27
CA ARG A 71 33.23 1.28 -17.57
C ARG A 71 31.75 1.30 -17.91
N TRP A 72 30.88 1.57 -16.95
CA TRP A 72 29.43 1.60 -17.10
C TRP A 72 28.88 3.03 -17.20
N GLN A 73 29.72 4.05 -17.01
CA GLN A 73 29.32 5.44 -17.24
C GLN A 73 28.65 5.61 -18.60
N ARG A 74 27.47 6.24 -18.57
CA ARG A 74 26.53 6.43 -19.68
C ARG A 74 25.91 5.16 -20.24
N HIS A 75 26.07 4.01 -19.59
CA HIS A 75 25.34 2.79 -19.91
C HIS A 75 24.15 2.63 -18.98
N ARG A 76 23.17 1.86 -19.46
CA ARG A 76 22.15 1.29 -18.58
C ARG A 76 22.65 -0.06 -18.08
N VAL A 77 22.50 -0.27 -16.78
CA VAL A 77 22.89 -1.51 -16.10
C VAL A 77 21.63 -2.18 -15.57
N TRP A 78 21.49 -3.47 -15.85
CA TRP A 78 20.47 -4.34 -15.29
C TRP A 78 21.11 -5.31 -14.32
N ILE A 79 20.46 -5.51 -13.18
CA ILE A 79 20.96 -6.37 -12.11
C ILE A 79 19.87 -7.38 -11.80
N ALA A 80 20.06 -8.62 -12.24
CA ALA A 80 19.25 -9.74 -11.78
C ALA A 80 19.80 -10.20 -10.43
N LEU A 81 18.93 -10.31 -9.43
CA LEU A 81 19.28 -10.85 -8.12
C LEU A 81 18.41 -12.04 -7.76
N GLU A 82 19.00 -13.00 -7.07
CA GLU A 82 18.33 -14.16 -6.49
C GLU A 82 18.66 -14.22 -4.99
N ALA A 83 17.62 -14.10 -4.15
CA ALA A 83 17.73 -14.32 -2.72
C ALA A 83 17.29 -15.74 -2.38
N SER A 84 18.11 -16.48 -1.64
CA SER A 84 17.85 -17.85 -1.19
C SER A 84 17.78 -17.87 0.33
N ASN A 85 16.62 -18.30 0.85
CA ASN A 85 16.41 -18.50 2.28
C ASN A 85 16.50 -19.99 2.60
N ASN A 86 17.59 -20.39 3.26
CA ASN A 86 17.79 -21.78 3.71
C ASN A 86 17.25 -22.02 5.13
N GLY A 87 16.59 -21.01 5.70
CA GLY A 87 16.02 -21.05 7.03
C GLY A 87 14.58 -21.56 7.08
N ASP A 88 14.12 -21.78 8.30
CA ASP A 88 12.79 -22.30 8.64
C ASP A 88 11.72 -21.20 8.80
N ALA A 89 12.11 -19.92 8.73
CA ALA A 89 11.21 -18.79 8.86
C ALA A 89 11.26 -17.88 7.62
N ALA A 90 10.11 -17.32 7.25
CA ALA A 90 10.04 -16.34 6.17
C ALA A 90 10.87 -15.10 6.51
N THR A 91 11.54 -14.54 5.51
CA THR A 91 12.41 -13.38 5.68
C THR A 91 12.07 -12.31 4.64
N GLN A 92 12.11 -11.04 5.02
CA GLN A 92 11.95 -9.92 4.09
C GLN A 92 13.31 -9.32 3.77
N VAL A 93 13.65 -9.25 2.49
CA VAL A 93 14.85 -8.56 2.01
C VAL A 93 14.49 -7.35 1.15
N LEU A 94 15.21 -6.25 1.31
CA LEU A 94 15.06 -5.04 0.53
C LEU A 94 16.36 -4.75 -0.23
N PRO A 95 16.38 -4.86 -1.56
CA PRO A 95 17.50 -4.40 -2.36
C PRO A 95 17.47 -2.88 -2.54
N GLN A 96 18.63 -2.25 -2.49
CA GLN A 96 18.84 -0.83 -2.79
C GLN A 96 20.03 -0.68 -3.74
N MET A 97 19.80 -0.09 -4.92
CA MET A 97 20.90 0.36 -5.77
C MET A 97 21.50 1.62 -5.16
N VAL A 98 22.82 1.63 -4.96
CA VAL A 98 23.56 2.74 -4.36
C VAL A 98 24.59 3.26 -5.35
N VAL A 99 24.58 4.56 -5.60
CA VAL A 99 25.59 5.25 -6.42
C VAL A 99 26.52 6.02 -5.49
N ASP A 100 27.82 5.84 -5.67
CA ASP A 100 28.89 6.46 -4.87
C ASP A 100 28.68 6.26 -3.36
N ALA A 101 28.74 4.99 -2.94
CA ALA A 101 28.60 4.61 -1.54
C ALA A 101 29.73 5.22 -0.68
N ARG A 102 29.39 5.62 0.54
CA ARG A 102 30.26 6.31 1.50
C ARG A 102 30.46 5.45 2.75
N ALA A 103 31.62 5.61 3.40
CA ALA A 103 32.01 4.80 4.56
C ALA A 103 31.11 5.00 5.79
N ASP A 104 30.36 6.10 5.85
CA ASP A 104 29.35 6.37 6.87
C ASP A 104 28.00 5.67 6.59
N GLY A 105 27.93 4.81 5.56
CA GLY A 105 26.71 4.14 5.11
C GLY A 105 25.84 4.98 4.18
N GLY A 106 26.21 6.23 3.90
CA GLY A 106 25.54 7.08 2.94
C GLY A 106 25.86 6.73 1.49
N ALA A 107 25.18 7.40 0.56
CA ALA A 107 25.45 7.33 -0.88
C ALA A 107 25.10 8.67 -1.54
N ALA A 108 25.55 8.92 -2.77
CA ALA A 108 25.11 10.08 -3.55
C ALA A 108 23.67 9.92 -4.04
N ALA A 109 23.30 8.69 -4.45
CA ALA A 109 21.93 8.33 -4.79
C ALA A 109 21.59 6.92 -4.27
N VAL A 110 20.33 6.72 -3.91
CA VAL A 110 19.78 5.43 -3.51
C VAL A 110 18.47 5.22 -4.25
N LEU A 111 18.34 4.11 -4.98
CA LEU A 111 17.10 3.70 -5.62
C LEU A 111 16.68 2.35 -5.03
N SER A 112 15.57 2.33 -4.29
CA SER A 112 15.09 1.14 -3.60
C SER A 112 14.33 0.25 -4.58
N GLY A 113 14.54 -1.06 -4.46
CA GLY A 113 13.67 -2.04 -5.07
C GLY A 113 12.43 -2.30 -4.24
N VAL A 114 11.82 -3.45 -4.50
CA VAL A 114 10.57 -3.85 -3.85
C VAL A 114 10.95 -4.80 -2.73
N PRO A 115 10.39 -4.68 -1.52
CA PRO A 115 10.59 -5.68 -0.48
C PRO A 115 10.20 -7.07 -0.99
N MET A 116 11.11 -8.03 -0.86
CA MET A 116 10.91 -9.40 -1.28
C MET A 116 10.69 -10.30 -0.07
N ALA A 117 9.50 -10.91 -0.01
CA ALA A 117 9.22 -11.98 0.91
C ALA A 117 9.88 -13.27 0.40
N VAL A 118 10.84 -13.81 1.14
CA VAL A 118 11.49 -15.08 0.84
C VAL A 118 11.00 -16.12 1.84
N ALA A 119 10.09 -16.99 1.40
CA ALA A 119 9.55 -18.06 2.22
C ALA A 119 10.65 -19.02 2.72
N PRO A 120 10.40 -19.81 3.79
CA PRO A 120 11.33 -20.85 4.23
C PRO A 120 11.69 -21.79 3.09
N HIS A 121 12.97 -22.16 2.99
CA HIS A 121 13.48 -23.10 1.97
C HIS A 121 13.14 -22.70 0.52
N ALA A 122 12.97 -21.40 0.27
CA ALA A 122 12.55 -20.88 -1.02
C ALA A 122 13.53 -19.84 -1.57
N ARG A 123 13.28 -19.46 -2.82
CA ARG A 123 14.02 -18.43 -3.54
C ARG A 123 13.07 -17.37 -4.04
N ALA A 124 13.56 -16.14 -4.11
CA ALA A 124 12.87 -15.03 -4.73
C ALA A 124 13.85 -14.29 -5.64
N THR A 125 13.37 -13.81 -6.78
CA THR A 125 14.18 -13.06 -7.74
C THR A 125 13.61 -11.67 -7.95
N GLN A 126 14.50 -10.73 -8.25
CA GLN A 126 14.11 -9.39 -8.70
C GLN A 126 15.09 -8.91 -9.77
N ARG A 127 14.61 -8.09 -10.70
CA ARG A 127 15.47 -7.38 -11.66
C ARG A 127 15.48 -5.91 -11.31
N LEU A 128 16.66 -5.33 -11.15
CA LEU A 128 16.91 -3.90 -10.98
C LEU A 128 17.41 -3.28 -12.29
N ALA A 129 17.18 -1.99 -12.49
CA ALA A 129 17.69 -1.25 -13.65
C ALA A 129 18.07 0.18 -13.27
N ILE A 130 19.23 0.65 -13.72
CA ILE A 130 19.72 1.99 -13.44
C ILE A 130 20.57 2.54 -14.60
N TYR A 131 20.41 3.82 -14.90
CA TYR A 131 21.35 4.56 -15.72
C TYR A 131 22.53 5.03 -14.88
N VAL A 132 23.75 4.72 -15.32
CA VAL A 132 24.96 5.14 -14.62
C VAL A 132 25.43 6.46 -15.22
N ALA A 133 25.35 7.54 -14.44
CA ALA A 133 25.81 8.86 -14.85
C ALA A 133 27.32 8.90 -15.14
N ASP A 134 27.78 9.93 -15.85
CA ASP A 134 29.18 10.11 -16.25
C ASP A 134 30.11 10.48 -15.08
N ASP A 135 29.56 11.02 -14.01
CA ASP A 135 30.27 11.34 -12.77
C ASP A 135 30.27 10.21 -11.74
N ALA A 136 29.49 9.16 -11.95
CA ALA A 136 29.40 8.01 -11.06
C ALA A 136 30.74 7.27 -10.99
N LYS A 137 31.23 7.05 -9.76
CA LYS A 137 32.49 6.36 -9.45
C LYS A 137 32.23 4.91 -9.09
N THR A 138 31.19 4.66 -8.29
CA THR A 138 30.78 3.31 -7.90
C THR A 138 29.29 3.09 -8.07
N LEU A 139 28.92 1.88 -8.46
CA LEU A 139 27.56 1.37 -8.41
C LEU A 139 27.56 0.15 -7.49
N GLY A 140 26.58 0.03 -6.61
CA GLY A 140 26.44 -1.14 -5.76
C GLY A 140 24.99 -1.55 -5.53
N VAL A 141 24.79 -2.76 -5.01
CA VAL A 141 23.53 -3.21 -4.42
C VAL A 141 23.74 -3.45 -2.94
N ARG A 142 23.07 -2.63 -2.13
CA ARG A 142 22.93 -2.82 -0.69
C ARG A 142 21.69 -3.64 -0.41
N MET A 143 21.84 -4.75 0.28
CA MET A 143 20.73 -5.57 0.75
C MET A 143 20.47 -5.29 2.23
N LEU A 144 19.21 -5.14 2.60
CA LEU A 144 18.77 -5.02 3.99
C LEU A 144 17.82 -6.18 4.30
N VAL A 145 17.89 -6.73 5.51
CA VAL A 145 16.97 -7.77 5.97
C VAL A 145 16.25 -7.33 7.24
N SER A 146 14.96 -7.64 7.36
CA SER A 146 14.23 -7.45 8.62
C SER A 146 14.69 -8.49 9.64
N THR A 147 15.11 -8.06 10.84
CA THR A 147 15.44 -8.98 11.94
C THR A 147 14.18 -9.53 12.62
N PRO A 148 14.16 -10.81 13.06
CA PRO A 148 15.27 -11.76 13.12
C PRO A 148 15.48 -12.49 11.78
N ALA A 149 16.68 -12.37 11.21
CA ALA A 149 17.03 -12.98 9.93
C ALA A 149 17.75 -14.32 10.15
N GLN A 150 17.16 -15.41 9.68
CA GLN A 150 17.94 -16.61 9.37
C GLN A 150 18.82 -16.33 8.13
N PRO A 151 19.94 -17.03 7.91
CA PRO A 151 20.89 -16.68 6.86
C PRO A 151 20.24 -16.65 5.47
N VAL A 152 20.31 -15.49 4.81
CA VAL A 152 19.87 -15.32 3.41
C VAL A 152 21.10 -15.03 2.57
N GLY A 153 21.36 -15.91 1.60
CA GLY A 153 22.35 -15.68 0.56
C GLY A 153 21.71 -14.96 -0.62
N VAL A 154 22.41 -13.98 -1.18
CA VAL A 154 21.95 -13.24 -2.38
C VAL A 154 23.06 -13.28 -3.43
N THR A 155 22.69 -13.59 -4.66
CA THR A 155 23.61 -13.56 -5.81
C THR A 155 23.17 -12.54 -6.84
N PHE A 156 24.12 -12.03 -7.62
CA PHE A 156 23.90 -11.00 -8.63
C PHE A 156 24.41 -11.43 -10.00
N ALA A 157 23.66 -11.11 -11.05
CA ALA A 157 24.09 -11.15 -12.44
C ALA A 157 23.85 -9.77 -13.07
N LEU A 158 24.88 -9.22 -13.72
CA LEU A 158 24.86 -7.87 -14.26
C LEU A 158 24.93 -7.88 -15.79
N GLU A 159 24.04 -7.14 -16.41
CA GLU A 159 23.98 -6.89 -17.86
C GLU A 159 24.09 -5.40 -18.14
N CYS A 160 24.76 -5.05 -19.23
CA CYS A 160 25.03 -3.66 -19.59
C CYS A 160 24.56 -3.41 -21.02
N SER A 161 24.08 -2.19 -21.29
CA SER A 161 23.71 -1.80 -22.64
C SER A 161 24.92 -1.81 -23.57
N ASP A 162 24.75 -2.25 -24.83
CA ASP A 162 25.86 -2.24 -25.80
C ASP A 162 26.28 -0.81 -26.19
N SER A 163 25.32 0.13 -26.14
CA SER A 163 25.52 1.54 -26.47
C SER A 163 25.54 2.41 -25.21
N ARG A 164 26.21 3.56 -25.33
CA ARG A 164 26.14 4.67 -24.38
C ARG A 164 24.98 5.59 -24.74
N PHE A 165 24.42 6.25 -23.74
CA PHE A 165 23.31 7.17 -23.87
C PHE A 165 23.66 8.54 -23.28
N ASP A 166 23.23 9.61 -23.95
CA ASP A 166 23.12 10.92 -23.31
C ASP A 166 21.89 10.99 -22.38
N ILE A 167 21.88 11.94 -21.46
CA ILE A 167 20.76 12.12 -20.52
C ILE A 167 19.46 12.44 -21.29
N GLY A 168 18.45 11.59 -21.10
CA GLY A 168 17.15 11.64 -21.77
C GLY A 168 17.08 10.85 -23.06
N GLU A 169 18.16 10.22 -23.52
CA GLU A 169 18.15 9.31 -24.66
C GLU A 169 17.71 7.91 -24.24
N PHE A 170 16.81 7.28 -25.00
CA PHE A 170 16.34 5.91 -24.76
C PHE A 170 15.93 5.25 -26.09
N ALA A 171 15.69 3.95 -26.08
CA ALA A 171 15.30 3.22 -27.28
C ALA A 171 13.95 3.73 -27.83
N PRO A 172 13.83 3.99 -29.14
CA PRO A 172 12.57 4.49 -29.74
C PRO A 172 11.36 3.60 -29.46
N ALA A 173 11.57 2.28 -29.32
CA ALA A 173 10.50 1.32 -29.01
C ALA A 173 9.85 1.54 -27.64
N VAL A 174 10.54 2.17 -26.68
CA VAL A 174 10.04 2.43 -25.33
C VAL A 174 9.27 3.74 -25.23
N ALA A 175 9.50 4.67 -26.16
CA ALA A 175 8.95 6.03 -26.09
C ALA A 175 7.44 6.08 -25.85
N PRO A 176 6.59 5.27 -26.52
CA PRO A 176 5.14 5.31 -26.28
C PRO A 176 4.75 4.87 -24.88
N ALA A 177 5.34 3.79 -24.37
CA ALA A 177 5.03 3.24 -23.04
C ALA A 177 5.49 4.19 -21.92
N LEU A 178 6.67 4.79 -22.08
CA LEU A 178 7.19 5.78 -21.15
C LEU A 178 6.31 7.04 -21.12
N ASP A 179 5.93 7.56 -22.29
CA ASP A 179 5.06 8.73 -22.41
C ASP A 179 3.69 8.48 -21.78
N GLU A 180 3.08 7.31 -22.04
CA GLU A 180 1.83 6.91 -21.42
C GLU A 180 1.93 6.81 -19.90
N ALA A 181 2.97 6.14 -19.38
CA ALA A 181 3.18 5.98 -17.93
C ALA A 181 3.36 7.33 -17.23
N VAL A 182 4.22 8.19 -17.78
CA VAL A 182 4.53 9.52 -17.25
C VAL A 182 3.29 10.41 -17.28
N LYS A 183 2.57 10.48 -18.41
CA LYS A 183 1.32 11.25 -18.52
C LYS A 183 0.26 10.75 -17.56
N THR A 184 0.08 9.43 -17.47
CA THR A 184 -0.90 8.81 -16.56
C THR A 184 -0.61 9.20 -15.11
N TRP A 185 0.65 9.15 -14.68
CA TRP A 185 1.01 9.53 -13.32
C TRP A 185 0.85 11.05 -13.09
N PHE A 186 1.45 11.91 -13.92
CA PHE A 186 1.42 13.37 -13.69
C PHE A 186 0.02 13.97 -13.80
N ASN A 187 -0.84 13.43 -14.66
CA ASN A 187 -2.22 13.93 -14.81
C ASN A 187 -3.10 13.56 -13.61
N ASN A 188 -2.86 12.40 -12.99
CA ASN A 188 -3.77 11.87 -11.99
C ASN A 188 -3.24 11.95 -10.55
N PHE A 189 -1.94 12.08 -10.33
CA PHE A 189 -1.36 12.12 -8.97
C PHE A 189 -1.99 13.24 -8.13
N ALA A 190 -2.55 12.86 -6.98
CA ALA A 190 -3.41 13.68 -6.12
C ALA A 190 -2.64 14.81 -5.42
N ASP A 191 -1.38 14.55 -5.11
CA ASP A 191 -0.60 15.44 -4.26
C ASP A 191 0.07 16.53 -5.11
N PRO A 192 0.05 17.79 -4.64
CA PRO A 192 0.80 18.84 -5.29
C PRO A 192 2.30 18.52 -5.15
N LEU A 193 3.02 18.55 -6.28
CA LEU A 193 4.46 18.37 -6.29
C LEU A 193 5.14 19.64 -5.77
N PRO A 194 5.99 19.56 -4.73
CA PRO A 194 6.74 20.72 -4.25
C PRO A 194 7.64 21.33 -5.33
N ASP A 195 8.24 20.47 -6.17
CA ASP A 195 9.03 20.86 -7.34
C ASP A 195 8.72 19.92 -8.52
N ALA A 196 7.79 20.35 -9.38
CA ALA A 196 7.41 19.60 -10.57
C ALA A 196 8.55 19.50 -11.60
N ASN A 197 9.43 20.51 -11.67
CA ASN A 197 10.55 20.50 -12.60
C ASN A 197 11.61 19.47 -12.18
N ALA A 198 11.90 19.37 -10.87
CA ALA A 198 12.77 18.32 -10.34
C ALA A 198 12.19 16.93 -10.59
N ALA A 199 10.87 16.73 -10.47
CA ALA A 199 10.23 15.46 -10.78
C ALA A 199 10.37 15.09 -12.26
N VAL A 200 10.17 16.05 -13.18
CA VAL A 200 10.37 15.85 -14.62
C VAL A 200 11.83 15.55 -14.96
N GLU A 201 12.78 16.26 -14.36
CA GLU A 201 14.20 16.00 -14.57
C GLU A 201 14.61 14.63 -14.01
N ALA A 202 14.03 14.21 -12.88
CA ALA A 202 14.25 12.88 -12.35
C ALA A 202 13.79 11.79 -13.34
N VAL A 203 12.60 11.94 -13.94
CA VAL A 203 12.14 11.03 -15.01
C VAL A 203 13.13 11.02 -16.17
N ARG A 204 13.59 12.20 -16.63
CA ARG A 204 14.53 12.31 -17.75
C ARG A 204 15.83 11.55 -17.47
N VAL A 205 16.40 11.70 -16.27
CA VAL A 205 17.62 10.98 -15.87
C VAL A 205 17.35 9.49 -15.75
N LEU A 206 16.31 9.08 -15.01
CA LEU A 206 15.99 7.66 -14.75
C LEU A 206 15.61 6.88 -16.01
N ALA A 207 14.96 7.53 -16.97
CA ALA A 207 14.59 6.95 -18.26
C ALA A 207 15.80 6.76 -19.20
N SER A 208 16.95 7.36 -18.92
CA SER A 208 18.11 7.31 -19.80
C SER A 208 18.53 5.86 -20.05
N GLY A 209 18.78 5.54 -21.31
CA GLY A 209 19.09 4.20 -21.81
C GLY A 209 17.97 3.17 -21.71
N ALA A 210 16.72 3.53 -21.38
CA ALA A 210 15.62 2.57 -21.27
C ALA A 210 15.39 1.80 -22.58
N GLN A 211 15.17 0.49 -22.48
CA GLN A 211 15.03 -0.41 -23.64
C GLN A 211 13.79 -1.30 -23.62
N ASP A 212 13.15 -1.51 -22.46
CA ASP A 212 11.95 -2.34 -22.34
C ASP A 212 10.94 -1.82 -21.29
N ALA A 213 9.80 -2.51 -21.13
CA ALA A 213 8.77 -2.18 -20.14
C ALA A 213 9.29 -2.24 -18.69
N GLY A 214 10.26 -3.12 -18.40
CA GLY A 214 10.92 -3.17 -17.09
C GLY A 214 11.65 -1.86 -16.80
N ASP A 215 12.26 -1.25 -17.81
CA ASP A 215 12.92 0.04 -17.68
C ASP A 215 11.95 1.21 -17.44
N VAL A 216 10.76 1.16 -18.04
CA VAL A 216 9.66 2.11 -17.75
C VAL A 216 9.27 1.99 -16.27
N VAL A 217 9.07 0.77 -15.78
CA VAL A 217 8.70 0.52 -14.38
C VAL A 217 9.76 1.03 -13.41
N TRP A 218 11.05 0.81 -13.70
CA TRP A 218 12.14 1.35 -12.87
C TRP A 218 12.20 2.88 -12.90
N THR A 219 11.87 3.49 -14.04
CA THR A 219 11.73 4.95 -14.14
C THR A 219 10.61 5.45 -13.23
N MET A 220 9.42 4.82 -13.30
CA MET A 220 8.27 5.23 -12.48
C MET A 220 8.50 5.00 -10.98
N ARG A 221 9.14 3.88 -10.59
CA ARG A 221 9.53 3.63 -9.19
C ARG A 221 10.49 4.70 -8.67
N GLY A 222 11.49 5.07 -9.48
CA GLY A 222 12.42 6.14 -9.11
C GLY A 222 11.76 7.52 -9.03
N LEU A 223 10.80 7.82 -9.91
CA LEU A 223 9.98 9.03 -9.81
C LEU A 223 9.22 9.07 -8.48
N MET A 224 8.47 7.99 -8.17
CA MET A 224 7.69 7.88 -6.93
C MET A 224 8.58 8.05 -5.70
N GLN A 225 9.75 7.39 -5.68
CA GLN A 225 10.71 7.57 -4.58
C GLN A 225 11.24 9.02 -4.50
N THR A 226 11.51 9.68 -5.63
CA THR A 226 12.01 11.06 -5.67
C THR A 226 11.01 12.04 -5.05
N VAL A 227 9.72 11.86 -5.34
CA VAL A 227 8.64 12.72 -4.83
C VAL A 227 8.08 12.25 -3.48
N ARG A 228 8.61 11.15 -2.93
CA ARG A 228 8.14 10.50 -1.69
C ARG A 228 6.66 10.07 -1.77
N ASP A 229 6.29 9.50 -2.91
CA ASP A 229 5.03 8.78 -3.08
C ASP A 229 5.17 7.36 -2.52
N ASP A 230 4.70 7.17 -1.28
CA ASP A 230 4.74 5.88 -0.58
C ASP A 230 3.54 4.96 -0.93
N HIS A 231 2.66 5.38 -1.83
CA HIS A 231 1.42 4.68 -2.18
C HIS A 231 1.38 4.20 -3.63
N GLY A 232 2.04 4.95 -4.52
CA GLY A 232 2.21 4.58 -5.90
C GLY A 232 3.00 3.28 -6.06
N PHE A 233 2.68 2.53 -7.09
CA PHE A 233 3.43 1.33 -7.45
C PHE A 233 3.45 1.13 -8.96
N ALA A 234 4.45 0.41 -9.44
CA ALA A 234 4.53 0.00 -10.83
C ALA A 234 5.03 -1.44 -10.92
N PHE A 235 4.47 -2.23 -11.82
CA PHE A 235 4.88 -3.61 -12.10
C PHE A 235 4.98 -3.84 -13.61
N ALA A 236 6.06 -4.48 -14.03
CA ALA A 236 6.24 -4.86 -15.42
C ALA A 236 5.29 -6.01 -15.80
N PRO A 237 4.97 -6.19 -17.09
CA PRO A 237 4.21 -7.36 -17.52
C PRO A 237 4.92 -8.65 -17.09
N GLY A 238 4.22 -9.47 -16.29
CA GLY A 238 4.74 -10.73 -15.77
C GLY A 238 5.63 -10.62 -14.53
N GLU A 239 5.87 -9.42 -14.01
CA GLU A 239 6.56 -9.24 -12.72
C GLU A 239 5.68 -9.75 -11.57
N ALA A 240 6.30 -10.43 -10.59
CA ALA A 240 5.60 -10.89 -9.41
C ALA A 240 5.11 -9.67 -8.60
N VAL A 241 3.81 -9.64 -8.32
CA VAL A 241 3.20 -8.63 -7.45
C VAL A 241 3.34 -9.12 -6.00
N PRO A 242 3.83 -8.27 -5.06
CA PRO A 242 3.87 -8.61 -3.66
C PRO A 242 2.49 -9.07 -3.17
N ALA A 243 2.46 -10.17 -2.41
CA ALA A 243 1.22 -10.63 -1.80
C ALA A 243 0.66 -9.54 -0.89
N ARG A 244 -0.64 -9.28 -0.98
CA ARG A 244 -1.33 -8.43 -0.01
C ARG A 244 -1.23 -9.07 1.37
N ARG A 245 -1.16 -8.22 2.40
CA ARG A 245 -1.27 -8.67 3.78
C ARG A 245 -2.64 -9.32 3.98
N THR A 246 -2.67 -10.59 4.37
CA THR A 246 -3.91 -11.24 4.78
C THR A 246 -4.36 -10.67 6.13
N LEU A 247 -5.59 -10.19 6.20
CA LEU A 247 -6.20 -9.74 7.44
C LEU A 247 -6.98 -10.91 8.07
N ALA A 248 -6.70 -11.20 9.33
CA ALA A 248 -7.49 -12.17 10.07
C ALA A 248 -8.76 -11.47 10.59
N THR A 249 -9.88 -11.67 9.88
CA THR A 249 -11.16 -11.06 10.26
C THR A 249 -11.56 -11.42 11.69
N ARG A 250 -11.82 -10.40 12.50
CA ARG A 250 -12.34 -10.52 13.87
C ARG A 250 -13.68 -9.79 13.99
N ALA A 251 -14.56 -10.35 14.81
CA ALA A 251 -15.86 -9.73 15.10
C ALA A 251 -15.66 -8.46 15.96
N PRO A 252 -16.52 -7.44 15.80
CA PRO A 252 -16.53 -6.30 16.71
C PRO A 252 -16.92 -6.73 18.13
N GLU A 253 -16.39 -6.04 19.13
CA GLU A 253 -16.68 -6.27 20.54
C GLU A 253 -17.48 -5.10 21.12
N PHE A 254 -18.38 -5.40 22.06
CA PHE A 254 -19.34 -4.46 22.63
C PHE A 254 -19.32 -4.52 24.16
N GLU A 255 -19.31 -3.37 24.82
CA GLU A 255 -19.31 -3.26 26.28
C GLU A 255 -20.30 -2.17 26.73
N TRP A 256 -21.07 -2.49 27.77
CA TRP A 256 -21.91 -1.52 28.46
C TRP A 256 -21.33 -1.25 29.85
N ARG A 257 -21.08 0.02 30.17
CA ARG A 257 -20.56 0.44 31.46
C ARG A 257 -21.65 0.95 32.39
N ALA A 258 -21.44 0.76 33.69
CA ALA A 258 -22.37 1.21 34.73
C ALA A 258 -22.55 2.74 34.78
N ASP A 259 -21.56 3.50 34.28
CA ASP A 259 -21.59 4.97 34.15
C ASP A 259 -22.48 5.47 32.99
N GLY A 260 -23.04 4.55 32.18
CA GLY A 260 -23.87 4.84 31.02
C GLY A 260 -23.09 5.01 29.72
N THR A 261 -21.79 4.69 29.70
CA THR A 261 -20.96 4.71 28.49
C THR A 261 -21.06 3.37 27.75
N ALA A 262 -21.32 3.43 26.45
CA ALA A 262 -21.23 2.30 25.54
C ALA A 262 -19.86 2.28 24.87
N ILE A 263 -19.24 1.10 24.72
CA ILE A 263 -17.96 0.95 24.03
C ILE A 263 -18.12 -0.05 22.90
N VAL A 264 -17.60 0.30 21.73
CA VAL A 264 -17.45 -0.59 20.58
C VAL A 264 -15.98 -0.67 20.20
N ARG A 265 -15.46 -1.88 19.99
CA ARG A 265 -14.08 -2.11 19.55
C ARG A 265 -14.10 -2.75 18.18
N LEU A 266 -13.39 -2.13 17.24
CA LEU A 266 -13.22 -2.63 15.89
C LEU A 266 -11.83 -3.26 15.75
N HIS A 267 -11.79 -4.37 15.03
CA HIS A 267 -10.58 -5.14 14.76
C HIS A 267 -10.35 -5.25 13.25
N ALA A 268 -9.25 -5.88 12.86
CA ALA A 268 -8.98 -6.22 11.47
C ALA A 268 -10.16 -6.96 10.82
N VAL A 269 -10.54 -6.54 9.61
CA VAL A 269 -11.62 -7.13 8.84
C VAL A 269 -11.26 -7.15 7.35
N GLU A 270 -11.34 -8.31 6.73
CA GLU A 270 -11.25 -8.45 5.27
C GLU A 270 -12.63 -8.15 4.66
N THR A 271 -12.76 -7.02 3.95
CA THR A 271 -14.05 -6.47 3.50
C THR A 271 -14.14 -6.24 1.99
N THR A 272 -13.39 -7.01 1.19
CA THR A 272 -13.58 -6.98 -0.27
C THR A 272 -15.04 -7.29 -0.61
N ALA A 273 -15.71 -6.39 -1.33
CA ALA A 273 -17.17 -6.35 -1.45
C ALA A 273 -17.81 -7.71 -1.82
N ASP A 274 -18.40 -8.36 -0.82
CA ASP A 274 -19.07 -9.65 -0.91
C ASP A 274 -20.12 -9.82 0.22
N ALA A 275 -20.64 -11.03 0.40
CA ALA A 275 -21.58 -11.37 1.47
C ALA A 275 -20.95 -11.32 2.89
N GLY A 276 -19.64 -11.51 3.02
CA GLY A 276 -18.91 -11.47 4.28
C GLY A 276 -18.83 -10.05 4.83
N ALA A 277 -18.51 -9.07 3.98
CA ALA A 277 -18.50 -7.65 4.35
C ALA A 277 -19.88 -7.18 4.84
N LEU A 278 -20.96 -7.59 4.16
CA LEU A 278 -22.34 -7.27 4.56
C LEU A 278 -22.70 -7.91 5.90
N ALA A 279 -22.38 -9.19 6.10
CA ALA A 279 -22.66 -9.90 7.36
C ALA A 279 -21.88 -9.31 8.55
N TRP A 280 -20.64 -8.87 8.33
CA TRP A 280 -19.85 -8.18 9.35
C TRP A 280 -20.43 -6.81 9.67
N ALA A 281 -20.82 -6.03 8.66
CA ALA A 281 -21.46 -4.73 8.83
C ALA A 281 -22.80 -4.83 9.58
N ALA A 282 -23.62 -5.85 9.27
CA ALA A 282 -24.86 -6.13 9.97
C ALA A 282 -24.60 -6.46 11.45
N ARG A 283 -23.62 -7.31 11.76
CA ARG A 283 -23.23 -7.61 13.14
C ARG A 283 -22.78 -6.36 13.91
N LEU A 284 -22.02 -5.49 13.25
CA LEU A 284 -21.60 -4.22 13.84
C LEU A 284 -22.80 -3.34 14.16
N HIS A 285 -23.70 -3.19 13.18
CA HIS A 285 -24.92 -2.41 13.32
C HIS A 285 -25.82 -2.94 14.44
N ASP A 286 -26.14 -4.23 14.43
CA ASP A 286 -27.02 -4.87 15.43
C ASP A 286 -26.49 -4.68 16.86
N GLY A 287 -25.18 -4.85 17.07
CA GLY A 287 -24.58 -4.60 18.39
C GLY A 287 -24.61 -3.14 18.81
N ILE A 288 -24.48 -2.20 17.87
CA ILE A 288 -24.66 -0.77 18.14
C ILE A 288 -26.12 -0.46 18.48
N SER A 289 -27.08 -1.01 17.74
CA SER A 289 -28.51 -0.90 17.98
C SER A 289 -28.90 -1.41 19.37
N ASP A 290 -28.40 -2.58 19.76
CA ASP A 290 -28.64 -3.19 21.08
C ASP A 290 -28.12 -2.32 22.24
N LEU A 291 -26.97 -1.68 22.06
CA LEU A 291 -26.42 -0.73 23.03
C LEU A 291 -27.19 0.60 23.00
N ALA A 292 -27.55 1.10 21.83
CA ALA A 292 -28.30 2.34 21.65
C ALA A 292 -29.69 2.27 22.32
N ALA A 293 -30.34 1.10 22.30
CA ALA A 293 -31.60 0.84 23.00
C ALA A 293 -31.52 1.02 24.53
N ARG A 294 -30.30 1.05 25.10
CA ARG A 294 -30.06 1.34 26.53
C ARG A 294 -29.88 2.83 26.82
N HIS A 295 -30.01 3.69 25.80
CA HIS A 295 -29.86 5.13 25.88
C HIS A 295 -28.50 5.56 26.49
N PRO A 296 -27.37 5.18 25.84
CA PRO A 296 -26.04 5.54 26.32
C PRO A 296 -25.89 7.06 26.46
N ARG A 297 -25.21 7.47 27.53
CA ARG A 297 -24.86 8.87 27.78
C ARG A 297 -23.75 9.34 26.85
N ALA A 298 -22.86 8.42 26.48
CA ALA A 298 -21.73 8.65 25.58
C ALA A 298 -21.22 7.34 24.98
N TRP A 299 -20.36 7.46 23.97
CA TRP A 299 -19.69 6.33 23.33
C TRP A 299 -18.17 6.45 23.35
N ILE A 300 -17.51 5.30 23.42
CA ILE A 300 -16.09 5.15 23.08
C ILE A 300 -15.98 4.17 21.91
N ILE A 301 -15.27 4.56 20.87
CA ILE A 301 -15.02 3.74 19.68
C ILE A 301 -13.53 3.45 19.65
N ASP A 302 -13.15 2.19 19.82
CA ASP A 302 -11.76 1.76 19.81
C ASP A 302 -11.36 1.28 18.42
N LEU A 303 -10.52 2.04 17.74
CA LEU A 303 -9.97 1.75 16.42
C LEU A 303 -8.48 1.36 16.49
N ARG A 304 -7.90 1.23 17.69
CA ARG A 304 -6.45 1.00 17.87
C ARG A 304 -5.94 -0.28 17.22
N ASP A 305 -6.82 -1.24 16.89
CA ASP A 305 -6.53 -2.50 16.20
C ASP A 305 -7.37 -2.65 14.91
N HIS A 306 -7.96 -1.56 14.40
CA HIS A 306 -8.80 -1.60 13.22
C HIS A 306 -7.97 -1.39 11.93
N ASP A 307 -7.99 -2.42 11.09
CA ASP A 307 -7.44 -2.47 9.73
C ASP A 307 -8.52 -3.08 8.82
N GLY A 308 -8.47 -2.80 7.53
CA GLY A 308 -9.42 -3.36 6.56
C GLY A 308 -9.12 -2.93 5.14
N ASP A 309 -9.66 -3.66 4.17
CA ASP A 309 -9.47 -3.38 2.74
C ASP A 309 -10.52 -2.44 2.13
N SER A 310 -11.62 -2.19 2.85
CA SER A 310 -12.71 -1.31 2.45
C SER A 310 -13.40 -0.70 3.68
N PRO A 311 -13.67 0.62 3.71
CA PRO A 311 -14.28 1.28 4.86
C PRO A 311 -15.80 1.10 4.90
N TRP A 312 -16.43 0.75 3.77
CA TRP A 312 -17.88 0.87 3.59
C TRP A 312 -18.70 0.03 4.56
N ALA A 313 -18.20 -1.16 4.92
CA ALA A 313 -18.81 -2.03 5.91
C ALA A 313 -18.80 -1.40 7.32
N SER A 314 -17.65 -0.85 7.74
CA SER A 314 -17.50 -0.12 8.99
C SER A 314 -18.36 1.12 9.02
N LEU A 315 -18.35 1.92 7.96
CA LEU A 315 -19.15 3.14 7.84
C LEU A 315 -20.66 2.85 7.92
N ALA A 316 -21.16 1.84 7.20
CA ALA A 316 -22.56 1.44 7.28
C ALA A 316 -22.95 0.95 8.69
N GLY A 317 -22.12 0.09 9.29
CA GLY A 317 -22.34 -0.43 10.64
C GLY A 317 -22.36 0.67 11.71
N LEU A 318 -21.47 1.67 11.59
CA LEU A 318 -21.36 2.83 12.48
C LEU A 318 -22.34 3.96 12.18
N SER A 319 -23.28 3.79 11.24
CA SER A 319 -24.16 4.87 10.77
C SER A 319 -24.92 5.59 11.89
N THR A 320 -25.35 4.88 12.94
CA THR A 320 -25.99 5.47 14.12
C THR A 320 -25.07 6.46 14.86
N LEU A 321 -23.75 6.35 14.74
CA LEU A 321 -22.77 7.20 15.43
C LEU A 321 -22.22 8.35 14.58
N LEU A 322 -22.39 8.37 13.25
CA LEU A 322 -21.70 9.32 12.36
C LEU A 322 -22.43 10.65 12.09
N ASP A 323 -23.68 10.77 12.54
CA ASP A 323 -24.45 12.02 12.70
C ASP A 323 -24.69 12.93 11.47
N GLY A 324 -24.43 12.47 10.25
CA GLY A 324 -24.86 13.17 9.03
C GLY A 324 -24.66 12.31 7.79
N PRO A 325 -25.28 12.64 6.65
CA PRO A 325 -25.05 11.87 5.44
C PRO A 325 -23.60 12.02 4.99
N ALA A 326 -23.07 13.23 4.79
CA ALA A 326 -21.67 13.41 4.38
C ALA A 326 -20.72 13.29 5.59
N VAL A 327 -19.94 12.20 5.64
CA VAL A 327 -19.03 11.92 6.77
C VAL A 327 -17.57 12.14 6.42
N GLY A 328 -17.23 12.10 5.14
CA GLY A 328 -15.89 12.33 4.59
C GLY A 328 -16.00 12.47 3.08
N ALA A 329 -14.86 12.48 2.38
CA ALA A 329 -14.83 12.51 0.93
C ALA A 329 -13.50 12.01 0.37
N TYR A 330 -13.54 11.50 -0.86
CA TYR A 330 -12.35 11.45 -1.70
C TYR A 330 -12.15 12.80 -2.38
N VAL A 331 -10.91 13.31 -2.35
CA VAL A 331 -10.49 14.54 -3.01
C VAL A 331 -9.34 14.22 -3.94
N GLY A 332 -9.59 14.30 -5.24
CA GLY A 332 -8.58 14.20 -6.28
C GLY A 332 -8.26 15.57 -6.88
N ARG A 333 -7.42 15.57 -7.92
CA ARG A 333 -7.02 16.79 -8.64
C ARG A 333 -8.20 17.51 -9.30
N HIS A 334 -9.18 16.76 -9.78
CA HIS A 334 -10.27 17.27 -10.62
C HIS A 334 -11.66 17.13 -10.00
N GLU A 335 -11.77 16.41 -8.89
CA GLU A 335 -13.06 15.99 -8.36
C GLU A 335 -13.03 15.83 -6.83
N ARG A 336 -14.21 16.02 -6.24
CA ARG A 336 -14.51 15.67 -4.86
C ARG A 336 -15.72 14.77 -4.85
N GLN A 337 -15.63 13.65 -4.15
CA GLN A 337 -16.69 12.66 -4.03
C GLN A 337 -16.99 12.43 -2.55
N ASP A 338 -18.11 12.97 -2.08
CA ASP A 338 -18.50 12.83 -0.67
C ASP A 338 -18.92 11.39 -0.35
N TRP A 339 -18.52 10.90 0.83
CA TRP A 339 -18.97 9.64 1.39
C TRP A 339 -20.27 9.87 2.13
N ILE A 340 -21.33 9.22 1.66
CA ILE A 340 -22.67 9.34 2.21
C ILE A 340 -23.00 8.13 3.07
N VAL A 341 -23.23 8.35 4.37
CA VAL A 341 -23.63 7.36 5.35
C VAL A 341 -24.91 7.78 6.03
N ASP A 342 -25.99 7.03 5.82
CA ASP A 342 -27.29 7.30 6.43
C ASP A 342 -28.02 5.99 6.70
N ARG A 343 -28.44 5.77 7.96
CA ARG A 343 -29.33 4.66 8.36
C ARG A 343 -28.93 3.29 7.79
N GLY A 344 -27.70 2.86 8.06
CA GLY A 344 -27.18 1.57 7.60
C GLY A 344 -26.79 1.52 6.12
N VAL A 345 -26.89 2.63 5.39
CA VAL A 345 -26.44 2.73 3.99
C VAL A 345 -25.14 3.49 3.93
N ALA A 346 -24.15 2.98 3.21
CA ALA A 346 -22.90 3.67 2.90
C ALA A 346 -22.64 3.67 1.38
N ARG A 347 -22.33 4.84 0.82
CA ARG A 347 -22.12 5.03 -0.62
C ARG A 347 -21.26 6.24 -0.93
N ILE A 348 -20.83 6.33 -2.19
CA ILE A 348 -20.30 7.56 -2.76
C ILE A 348 -21.47 8.42 -3.26
N ALA A 349 -21.40 9.74 -3.08
CA ALA A 349 -22.41 10.66 -3.57
C ALA A 349 -22.61 10.53 -5.09
N GLY A 350 -23.85 10.33 -5.52
CA GLY A 350 -24.19 10.12 -6.94
C GLY A 350 -24.11 8.66 -7.41
N GLU A 351 -23.57 7.76 -6.60
CA GLU A 351 -23.38 6.34 -6.94
C GLU A 351 -24.38 5.42 -6.20
N PRO A 352 -24.58 4.18 -6.69
CA PRO A 352 -25.32 3.14 -5.96
C PRO A 352 -24.74 2.85 -4.57
N ALA A 353 -25.55 2.24 -3.70
CA ALA A 353 -25.09 1.80 -2.39
C ALA A 353 -23.98 0.75 -2.51
N LEU A 354 -22.90 0.96 -1.76
CA LEU A 354 -21.81 -0.01 -1.63
C LEU A 354 -22.13 -1.03 -0.54
N ILE A 355 -22.77 -0.56 0.53
CA ILE A 355 -23.40 -1.39 1.57
C ILE A 355 -24.78 -0.79 1.87
N ASP A 356 -25.78 -1.66 1.92
CA ASP A 356 -27.13 -1.33 2.38
C ASP A 356 -27.58 -2.45 3.31
N LEU A 357 -27.67 -2.14 4.61
CA LEU A 357 -28.08 -3.10 5.63
C LEU A 357 -29.58 -3.39 5.61
N GLN A 358 -30.38 -2.59 4.89
CA GLN A 358 -31.85 -2.67 4.87
C GLN A 358 -32.50 -2.59 6.26
N SER A 359 -31.78 -2.01 7.23
CA SER A 359 -32.21 -1.89 8.62
C SER A 359 -33.28 -0.81 8.80
N PRO A 360 -34.13 -0.91 9.84
CA PRO A 360 -35.03 0.18 10.21
C PRO A 360 -34.26 1.48 10.45
N PRO A 361 -34.84 2.64 10.14
CA PRO A 361 -34.21 3.93 10.38
C PRO A 361 -33.97 4.15 11.88
N GLU A 362 -32.72 4.14 12.32
CA GLU A 362 -32.33 4.58 13.66
C GLU A 362 -31.88 6.05 13.65
N PRO A 363 -32.28 6.87 14.64
CA PRO A 363 -31.81 8.23 14.74
C PRO A 363 -30.32 8.24 15.09
N SER A 364 -29.55 9.09 14.43
CA SER A 364 -28.13 9.25 14.77
C SER A 364 -27.96 9.78 16.21
N PHE A 365 -27.02 9.19 16.92
CA PHE A 365 -26.57 9.64 18.24
C PHE A 365 -25.88 11.00 18.14
N ARG A 366 -26.36 11.97 18.93
CA ARG A 366 -25.86 13.36 19.00
C ARG A 366 -25.04 13.68 20.25
N GLY A 367 -24.74 12.67 21.06
CA GLY A 367 -23.96 12.82 22.28
C GLY A 367 -22.44 12.74 22.05
N PRO A 368 -21.68 12.75 23.16
CA PRO A 368 -20.22 12.66 23.14
C PRO A 368 -19.73 11.31 22.60
N VAL A 369 -18.70 11.36 21.74
CA VAL A 369 -18.02 10.17 21.20
C VAL A 369 -16.51 10.36 21.33
N ALA A 370 -15.84 9.53 22.12
CA ALA A 370 -14.38 9.43 22.07
C ALA A 370 -13.97 8.37 21.05
N VAL A 371 -12.96 8.66 20.24
CA VAL A 371 -12.39 7.70 19.28
C VAL A 371 -10.95 7.42 19.67
N LEU A 372 -10.62 6.15 19.93
CA LEU A 372 -9.27 5.73 20.27
C LEU A 372 -8.55 5.29 19.00
N ILE A 373 -7.38 5.86 18.73
CA ILE A 373 -6.55 5.56 17.56
C ILE A 373 -5.12 5.23 17.99
N GLY A 374 -4.39 4.54 17.12
CA GLY A 374 -3.00 4.20 17.36
C GLY A 374 -2.28 3.71 16.11
N PRO A 375 -1.01 3.27 16.24
CA PRO A 375 -0.17 2.92 15.10
C PRO A 375 -0.66 1.72 14.27
N ASN A 376 -1.61 0.92 14.80
CA ASN A 376 -2.26 -0.15 14.05
C ASN A 376 -3.63 0.25 13.47
N THR A 377 -4.14 1.46 13.77
CA THR A 377 -5.26 2.06 13.05
C THR A 377 -4.77 2.40 11.64
N ARG A 378 -5.18 1.59 10.67
CA ARG A 378 -4.60 1.57 9.32
C ARG A 378 -5.71 1.38 8.27
N ASN A 379 -5.48 1.82 7.04
CA ASN A 379 -6.38 1.56 5.92
C ASN A 379 -7.82 1.97 6.29
N ALA A 380 -8.80 1.06 6.26
CA ALA A 380 -10.19 1.35 6.62
C ALA A 380 -10.33 1.99 8.02
N GLY A 381 -9.42 1.69 8.95
CA GLY A 381 -9.39 2.32 10.26
C GLY A 381 -9.11 3.83 10.21
N GLU A 382 -8.29 4.28 9.27
CA GLU A 382 -8.02 5.70 9.08
C GLU A 382 -9.21 6.40 8.41
N ASP A 383 -9.86 5.78 7.43
CA ASP A 383 -11.08 6.31 6.79
C ASP A 383 -12.22 6.48 7.82
N VAL A 384 -12.41 5.49 8.70
CA VAL A 384 -13.37 5.58 9.81
C VAL A 384 -12.98 6.70 10.77
N THR A 385 -11.68 6.88 11.04
CA THR A 385 -11.18 8.00 11.84
C THR A 385 -11.51 9.35 11.16
N VAL A 386 -11.31 9.47 9.84
CA VAL A 386 -11.72 10.64 9.04
C VAL A 386 -13.22 10.90 9.16
N ALA A 387 -14.04 9.85 9.11
CA ALA A 387 -15.48 9.96 9.22
C ALA A 387 -15.94 10.55 10.57
N PHE A 388 -15.18 10.31 11.65
CA PHE A 388 -15.41 10.90 12.96
C PHE A 388 -14.78 12.29 13.15
N ARG A 389 -13.77 12.65 12.38
CA ARG A 389 -13.20 14.01 12.44
C ARG A 389 -14.23 15.05 12.00
N GLY A 390 -14.27 16.15 12.73
CA GLY A 390 -15.26 17.23 12.52
C GLY A 390 -16.68 16.88 12.95
N ARG A 391 -16.95 15.67 13.45
CA ARG A 391 -18.22 15.33 14.09
C ARG A 391 -18.40 16.16 15.36
N ALA A 392 -19.62 16.68 15.57
CA ALA A 392 -19.93 17.44 16.77
C ALA A 392 -19.77 16.57 18.02
N ARG A 393 -19.14 17.12 19.07
CA ARG A 393 -18.89 16.42 20.35
C ARG A 393 -18.14 15.11 20.16
N THR A 394 -17.13 15.13 19.28
CA THR A 394 -16.20 14.03 19.08
C THR A 394 -14.79 14.48 19.40
N ARG A 395 -14.00 13.60 20.00
CA ARG A 395 -12.58 13.83 20.25
C ARG A 395 -11.76 12.55 20.06
N LEU A 396 -10.62 12.68 19.41
CA LEU A 396 -9.68 11.59 19.16
C LEU A 396 -8.64 11.51 20.28
N PHE A 397 -8.32 10.29 20.73
CA PHE A 397 -7.34 10.01 21.78
C PHE A 397 -6.39 8.90 21.33
N GLY A 398 -5.14 8.94 21.77
CA GLY A 398 -4.20 7.83 21.60
C GLY A 398 -2.88 8.26 20.99
N ALA A 399 -2.49 7.61 19.90
CA ALA A 399 -1.24 7.88 19.16
C ALA A 399 -1.56 8.05 17.66
N PRO A 400 -0.63 8.60 16.85
CA PRO A 400 -0.84 8.73 15.41
C PRO A 400 -1.23 7.39 14.76
N THR A 401 -2.07 7.46 13.74
CA THR A 401 -2.43 6.30 12.91
C THR A 401 -1.23 5.80 12.09
N ALA A 402 -1.42 4.72 11.31
CA ALA A 402 -0.35 4.14 10.50
C ALA A 402 0.13 5.07 9.35
N GLY A 403 -0.68 6.02 8.90
CA GLY A 403 -0.36 6.89 7.76
C GLY A 403 -0.55 6.23 6.40
N PHE A 404 -1.34 5.15 6.35
CA PHE A 404 -1.71 4.40 5.16
C PHE A 404 -3.25 4.28 5.09
N PRO A 405 -4.01 5.39 4.92
CA PRO A 405 -5.46 5.29 4.74
C PRO A 405 -5.81 4.41 3.53
N ILE A 406 -7.05 3.92 3.37
CA ILE A 406 -7.41 3.25 2.10
C ILE A 406 -7.43 4.32 1.04
N LEU A 407 -6.35 4.37 0.29
CA LEU A 407 -6.12 5.44 -0.65
C LEU A 407 -6.93 5.24 -1.92
N GLY A 408 -7.27 6.34 -2.58
CA GLY A 408 -7.73 6.36 -3.96
C GLY A 408 -6.64 6.00 -4.95
N VAL A 409 -5.88 4.94 -4.69
CA VAL A 409 -4.94 4.39 -5.66
C VAL A 409 -5.75 3.73 -6.77
N ARG A 410 -5.75 4.34 -7.96
CA ARG A 410 -6.32 3.74 -9.15
C ARG A 410 -5.27 2.91 -9.85
N VAL A 411 -5.64 1.69 -10.21
CA VAL A 411 -4.79 0.79 -10.98
C VAL A 411 -5.04 1.02 -12.46
N HIS A 412 -4.00 1.50 -13.15
CA HIS A 412 -3.98 1.68 -14.60
C HIS A 412 -3.23 0.52 -15.26
N ARG A 413 -3.83 -0.06 -16.30
CA ARG A 413 -3.17 -1.03 -17.16
C ARG A 413 -2.75 -0.32 -18.44
N LEU A 414 -1.44 -0.15 -18.63
CA LEU A 414 -0.89 0.58 -19.76
C LEU A 414 -0.84 -0.29 -21.02
N SER A 415 -0.66 0.35 -22.18
CA SER A 415 -0.68 -0.32 -23.50
C SER A 415 0.39 -1.39 -23.67
N ASP A 416 1.52 -1.27 -22.99
CA ASP A 416 2.63 -2.24 -23.01
C ASP A 416 2.42 -3.42 -22.04
N GLY A 417 1.34 -3.40 -21.24
CA GLY A 417 1.12 -4.37 -20.18
C GLY A 417 1.88 -4.05 -18.89
N THR A 418 2.28 -2.81 -18.67
CA THR A 418 2.68 -2.33 -17.34
C THR A 418 1.43 -2.09 -16.48
N THR A 419 1.51 -2.42 -15.18
CA THR A 419 0.51 -2.00 -14.18
C THR A 419 1.06 -0.83 -13.40
N LEU A 420 0.31 0.27 -13.35
CA LEU A 420 0.68 1.48 -12.63
C LEU A 420 -0.43 1.84 -11.63
N GLY A 421 -0.13 1.74 -10.33
CA GLY A 421 -0.97 2.28 -9.28
C GLY A 421 -0.64 3.75 -9.06
N VAL A 422 -1.62 4.63 -9.28
CA VAL A 422 -1.48 6.07 -9.06
C VAL A 422 -2.38 6.48 -7.91
N LEU A 423 -1.84 7.18 -6.92
CA LEU A 423 -2.63 7.83 -5.90
C LEU A 423 -3.42 8.99 -6.50
N GLU A 424 -4.70 8.78 -6.81
CA GLU A 424 -5.53 9.79 -7.51
C GLU A 424 -6.39 10.62 -6.57
N THR A 425 -6.78 10.05 -5.43
CA THR A 425 -7.54 10.76 -4.42
C THR A 425 -6.98 10.54 -3.01
N ARG A 426 -7.19 11.56 -2.18
CA ARG A 426 -6.91 11.56 -0.74
C ARG A 426 -8.21 11.71 0.02
N ASP A 427 -8.24 11.22 1.25
CA ASP A 427 -9.41 11.40 2.09
C ASP A 427 -9.44 12.83 2.64
N ALA A 428 -10.65 13.38 2.72
CA ALA A 428 -10.92 14.61 3.43
C ALA A 428 -12.00 14.39 4.48
N ASP A 429 -11.81 14.99 5.64
CA ASP A 429 -12.85 15.00 6.65
C ASP A 429 -14.02 15.92 6.23
N ARG A 430 -15.12 15.86 6.99
CA ARG A 430 -16.33 16.65 6.71
C ARG A 430 -16.13 18.16 6.80
N VAL A 431 -15.00 18.65 7.34
CA VAL A 431 -14.65 20.08 7.36
C VAL A 431 -13.67 20.46 6.24
N GLY A 432 -13.30 19.50 5.38
CA GLY A 432 -12.51 19.72 4.16
C GLY A 432 -11.00 19.56 4.35
N VAL A 433 -10.52 19.10 5.51
CA VAL A 433 -9.09 18.85 5.72
C VAL A 433 -8.69 17.57 5.02
N VAL A 434 -7.83 17.70 4.01
CA VAL A 434 -7.24 16.57 3.26
C VAL A 434 -6.14 15.92 4.09
N GLN A 435 -6.24 14.60 4.29
CA GLN A 435 -5.26 13.82 5.04
C GLN A 435 -4.09 13.43 4.14
N ARG A 436 -2.87 13.86 4.51
CA ARG A 436 -1.63 13.60 3.76
C ARG A 436 -0.57 12.88 4.58
N GLN A 437 -0.83 12.70 5.86
CA GLN A 437 0.07 12.20 6.90
C GLN A 437 -0.76 11.33 7.84
N PRO A 438 -0.12 10.56 8.74
CA PRO A 438 -0.81 9.96 9.88
C PRO A 438 -1.78 10.93 10.55
N ILE A 439 -2.97 10.44 10.88
CA ILE A 439 -3.98 11.22 11.60
C ILE A 439 -3.53 11.32 13.05
N GLU A 440 -3.27 12.54 13.49
CA GLU A 440 -2.94 12.85 14.87
C GLU A 440 -4.18 12.83 15.77
N PRO A 441 -4.09 12.29 17.00
CA PRO A 441 -5.17 12.41 17.97
C PRO A 441 -5.28 13.83 18.52
N ASP A 442 -6.47 14.26 18.91
CA ASP A 442 -6.67 15.54 19.61
C ASP A 442 -6.06 15.51 21.02
N THR A 443 -5.91 14.31 21.60
CA THR A 443 -5.24 14.06 22.87
C THR A 443 -4.25 12.91 22.74
N VAL A 444 -2.96 13.22 22.78
CA VAL A 444 -1.92 12.20 22.80
C VAL A 444 -1.90 11.49 24.15
N LEU A 445 -2.03 10.16 24.13
CA LEU A 445 -1.82 9.30 25.30
C LEU A 445 -0.39 8.75 25.28
N LYS A 446 0.20 8.52 26.45
CA LYS A 446 1.58 8.04 26.61
C LYS A 446 1.63 6.77 27.46
N ASP A 447 2.66 5.96 27.22
CA ASP A 447 3.04 4.82 28.07
C ASP A 447 1.85 3.90 28.41
N ALA A 448 1.63 3.63 29.70
CA ALA A 448 0.59 2.72 30.19
C ALA A 448 -0.82 3.11 29.72
N ALA A 449 -1.11 4.40 29.54
CA ALA A 449 -2.43 4.88 29.13
C ALA A 449 -2.80 4.43 27.70
N LEU A 450 -1.81 4.20 26.83
CA LEU A 450 -2.06 3.64 25.49
C LEU A 450 -2.52 2.18 25.54
N LEU A 451 -2.15 1.45 26.60
CA LEU A 451 -2.45 0.03 26.78
C LEU A 451 -3.74 -0.20 27.58
N GLU A 452 -4.31 0.83 28.20
CA GLU A 452 -5.59 0.73 28.91
C GLU A 452 -6.72 0.34 27.95
N ALA A 453 -7.53 -0.65 28.33
CA ALA A 453 -8.69 -1.07 27.54
C ALA A 453 -9.73 0.06 27.38
N THR A 454 -9.79 0.96 28.35
CA THR A 454 -10.58 2.20 28.32
C THR A 454 -9.77 3.29 29.01
N PRO A 455 -9.03 4.12 28.26
CA PRO A 455 -8.17 5.16 28.84
C PRO A 455 -8.97 6.15 29.69
N SER A 456 -8.50 6.39 30.92
CA SER A 456 -9.21 7.26 31.87
C SER A 456 -9.49 8.65 31.30
N ALA A 457 -8.55 9.24 30.57
CA ALA A 457 -8.72 10.54 29.92
C ALA A 457 -9.86 10.60 28.89
N ALA A 458 -10.09 9.51 28.16
CA ALA A 458 -11.20 9.42 27.21
C ALA A 458 -12.53 9.27 27.94
N LEU A 459 -12.57 8.44 28.98
CA LEU A 459 -13.75 8.21 29.80
C LEU A 459 -14.19 9.47 30.56
N GLU A 460 -13.26 10.15 31.21
CA GLU A 460 -13.51 11.42 31.91
C GLU A 460 -14.08 12.46 30.94
N TRP A 461 -13.45 12.63 29.78
CA TRP A 461 -13.89 13.60 28.79
C TRP A 461 -15.32 13.34 28.29
N VAL A 462 -15.70 12.09 27.99
CA VAL A 462 -17.06 11.81 27.51
C VAL A 462 -18.14 12.05 28.58
N LEU A 463 -17.82 11.79 29.85
CA LEU A 463 -18.74 12.02 30.98
C LEU A 463 -18.90 13.52 31.28
N ASP A 464 -17.81 14.28 31.18
CA ASP A 464 -17.81 15.73 31.35
C ASP A 464 -18.55 16.43 30.21
N GLU A 465 -18.23 16.08 28.96
CA GLU A 465 -18.87 16.63 27.75
C GLU A 465 -20.38 16.35 27.74
N HIS A 466 -20.81 15.19 28.25
CA HIS A 466 -22.23 14.89 28.45
C HIS A 466 -22.88 15.87 29.45
N SER A 467 -22.22 16.10 30.58
CA SER A 467 -22.74 16.91 31.69
C SER A 467 -22.75 18.41 31.36
N GLY A 468 -21.74 18.91 30.66
CA GLY A 468 -21.64 20.31 30.21
C GLY A 468 -22.71 20.69 29.19
N GLY A 469 -23.08 19.76 28.30
CA GLY A 469 -24.13 19.97 27.29
C GLY A 469 -25.56 20.11 27.84
N SER A 470 -25.80 19.75 29.11
CA SER A 470 -27.09 19.94 29.79
C SER A 470 -27.23 21.33 30.46
N SER A 471 -26.16 22.13 30.52
CA SER A 471 -26.15 23.43 31.21
C SER A 471 -26.45 24.64 30.30
N VAL A 472 -26.65 24.43 28.99
CA VAL A 472 -27.07 25.45 28.04
C VAL A 472 -28.31 24.98 27.30
N ARG A 473 -29.47 25.13 27.93
CA ARG A 473 -30.79 25.24 27.28
C ARG A 473 -31.71 26.12 28.10
#